data_AF-A0AAU2KDG2-F1
#
_entry.id   AF-A0AAU2KDG2-F1
#
_cell.length_a   1.000
_cell.length_b   1.000
_cell.length_c   1.000
_cell.angle_alpha   90.00
_cell.angle_beta   90.00
_cell.angle_gamma   90.00
#
_symmetry.space_group_name_H-M   'P 1'
#
loop_
_entity.id
_entity.type
_entity.pdbx_description
1 polymer ?
#
loop_
_entity_poly.entity_id
_entity_poly.type
_entity_poly.pdbx_seq_one_letter_code
_entity_poly.pdbx_strand_id
1 'polypeptide(L)'
;MRMKARATMVALVPALLLAAVGCAGTGSPAKGKDPDPKGSAGQASGAPGGPAATAPGGSAAPKDGSRLERSALEQGDLPGYQISAQGKNPSAPNGQPQADKKACQPLADIMGDKPDPAARETVNRGVGSQKQVGLAVSASVSSYAESDAKTLIARLKAAVAACGTGFSATVEKQTGSYREVRAAGYRTSGDESVSWTTTAAAQDVSAQVHMVVVREGETIVRLMALNVAAGQQKTQVPQEVADKQLEKVQRAG
;
A
#
# COMPACT_ATOMS: atom_id res chain seq x y z
N MET A 1 -34.67 34.32 -27.32
CA MET A 1 -35.55 33.27 -27.89
C MET A 1 -35.62 32.09 -26.92
N ARG A 2 -36.68 31.29 -26.94
CA ARG A 2 -36.78 30.00 -26.21
C ARG A 2 -36.84 28.86 -27.24
N MET A 3 -35.99 27.85 -27.12
CA MET A 3 -36.18 26.57 -27.83
C MET A 3 -36.11 25.42 -26.84
N LYS A 4 -37.08 24.50 -26.93
CA LYS A 4 -37.17 23.27 -26.14
C LYS A 4 -37.01 22.08 -27.09
N ALA A 5 -36.11 21.15 -26.80
CA ALA A 5 -36.14 19.73 -27.21
C ALA A 5 -34.83 19.04 -26.80
N ARG A 6 -34.78 17.73 -26.55
CA ARG A 6 -35.81 16.75 -26.14
C ARG A 6 -35.03 15.63 -25.44
N ALA A 7 -35.52 15.11 -24.32
CA ALA A 7 -34.87 13.96 -23.67
C ALA A 7 -35.12 12.67 -24.46
N THR A 8 -34.12 11.80 -24.53
CA THR A 8 -34.27 10.38 -24.93
C THR A 8 -33.38 9.53 -24.02
N MET A 9 -34.00 8.75 -23.14
CA MET A 9 -33.31 7.65 -22.46
C MET A 9 -33.22 6.46 -23.43
N VAL A 10 -32.08 5.79 -23.45
CA VAL A 10 -31.94 4.43 -24.02
C VAL A 10 -31.36 3.55 -22.93
N ALA A 11 -32.12 2.55 -22.49
CA ALA A 11 -31.66 1.58 -21.50
C ALA A 11 -30.84 0.49 -22.20
N LEU A 12 -29.65 0.19 -21.67
CA LEU A 12 -28.81 -0.91 -22.13
C LEU A 12 -29.01 -2.13 -21.22
N VAL A 13 -29.58 -3.19 -21.78
CA VAL A 13 -29.74 -4.51 -21.13
C VAL A 13 -28.63 -5.43 -21.65
N PRO A 14 -27.85 -6.09 -20.78
CA PRO A 14 -26.81 -7.03 -21.21
C PRO A 14 -27.42 -8.37 -21.61
N ALA A 15 -27.10 -8.85 -22.82
CA ALA A 15 -27.45 -10.20 -23.28
C ALA A 15 -26.22 -11.11 -23.19
N LEU A 16 -26.28 -12.18 -22.39
CA LEU A 16 -25.30 -13.26 -22.43
C LEU A 16 -25.62 -14.21 -23.58
N LEU A 17 -24.62 -14.52 -24.42
CA LEU A 17 -24.66 -15.66 -25.33
C LEU A 17 -23.33 -16.41 -25.28
N LEU A 18 -23.35 -17.57 -24.64
CA LEU A 18 -22.34 -18.63 -24.81
C LEU A 18 -22.73 -19.47 -26.02
N ALA A 19 -21.79 -19.71 -26.93
CA ALA A 19 -21.97 -20.64 -28.05
C ALA A 19 -20.64 -21.39 -28.31
N ALA A 20 -20.70 -22.73 -28.37
CA ALA A 20 -19.53 -23.58 -28.57
C ALA A 20 -19.87 -24.79 -29.46
N VAL A 21 -19.48 -24.71 -30.74
CA VAL A 21 -19.47 -25.76 -31.79
C VAL A 21 -18.40 -25.32 -32.81
N GLY A 22 -17.60 -26.15 -33.48
CA GLY A 22 -17.41 -27.61 -33.46
C GLY A 22 -16.88 -28.14 -34.81
N CYS A 23 -16.34 -29.37 -34.85
CA CYS A 23 -15.87 -30.13 -36.04
C CYS A 23 -14.61 -29.60 -36.77
N ALA A 24 -13.78 -30.43 -37.45
CA ALA A 24 -13.64 -31.91 -37.53
C ALA A 24 -12.24 -32.25 -38.15
N GLY A 25 -11.71 -33.49 -38.12
CA GLY A 25 -12.17 -34.73 -37.48
C GLY A 25 -11.92 -36.02 -38.29
N THR A 26 -10.69 -36.57 -38.28
CA THR A 26 -10.36 -37.93 -38.78
C THR A 26 -9.32 -38.59 -37.85
N GLY A 27 -9.31 -39.91 -37.60
CA GLY A 27 -10.27 -40.97 -37.95
C GLY A 27 -10.03 -42.26 -37.13
N SER A 28 -11.08 -43.08 -36.93
CA SER A 28 -11.09 -44.33 -36.12
C SER A 28 -10.83 -45.58 -37.00
N PRO A 29 -10.76 -46.86 -36.52
CA PRO A 29 -11.58 -47.53 -35.46
C PRO A 29 -10.71 -48.26 -34.40
N ALA A 30 -11.19 -49.01 -33.40
CA ALA A 30 -12.51 -49.57 -33.00
C ALA A 30 -12.51 -49.75 -31.44
N LYS A 31 -13.45 -50.33 -30.68
CA LYS A 31 -14.80 -50.95 -30.84
C LYS A 31 -15.40 -51.04 -29.40
N GLY A 32 -16.71 -51.04 -29.10
CA GLY A 32 -17.90 -50.88 -29.94
C GLY A 32 -19.02 -51.88 -29.62
N LYS A 33 -19.66 -51.79 -28.43
CA LYS A 33 -20.90 -52.53 -28.03
C LYS A 33 -21.63 -51.84 -26.86
N ASP A 34 -22.86 -51.38 -27.13
CA ASP A 34 -23.91 -50.92 -26.20
C ASP A 34 -24.78 -52.14 -25.73
N PRO A 35 -25.96 -52.03 -25.06
CA PRO A 35 -26.71 -50.85 -24.59
C PRO A 35 -27.37 -50.91 -23.17
N ASP A 36 -27.81 -49.74 -22.68
CA ASP A 36 -29.12 -49.32 -22.08
C ASP A 36 -30.23 -50.35 -21.69
N PRO A 37 -31.35 -49.95 -20.98
CA PRO A 37 -31.68 -48.71 -20.22
C PRO A 37 -32.47 -48.95 -18.88
N LYS A 38 -33.16 -47.90 -18.38
CA LYS A 38 -34.45 -47.91 -17.58
C LYS A 38 -34.33 -48.08 -16.05
N GLY A 39 -35.08 -47.36 -15.19
CA GLY A 39 -35.97 -46.20 -15.40
C GLY A 39 -36.84 -45.85 -14.15
N SER A 40 -37.55 -44.71 -14.21
CA SER A 40 -38.70 -44.29 -13.36
C SER A 40 -38.57 -44.03 -11.85
N ALA A 41 -38.85 -42.77 -11.47
CA ALA A 41 -39.71 -42.27 -10.37
C ALA A 41 -39.58 -42.78 -8.91
N GLY A 42 -39.53 -41.81 -7.97
CA GLY A 42 -39.76 -41.97 -6.53
C GLY A 42 -39.98 -40.61 -5.85
N GLN A 43 -40.75 -40.54 -4.75
CA GLN A 43 -41.19 -39.27 -4.14
C GLN A 43 -41.16 -39.32 -2.59
N ALA A 44 -40.98 -38.14 -1.99
CA ALA A 44 -41.36 -37.73 -0.62
C ALA A 44 -40.37 -37.92 0.56
N SER A 45 -40.49 -36.95 1.49
CA SER A 45 -40.21 -37.00 2.94
C SER A 45 -38.76 -36.93 3.46
N GLY A 46 -38.40 -35.78 4.06
CA GLY A 46 -37.23 -35.62 4.94
C GLY A 46 -36.95 -34.16 5.33
N ALA A 47 -37.07 -33.82 6.63
CA ALA A 47 -36.74 -32.52 7.22
C ALA A 47 -36.59 -32.67 8.76
N PRO A 48 -36.02 -31.70 9.52
CA PRO A 48 -35.31 -30.48 9.12
C PRO A 48 -33.90 -30.34 9.76
N GLY A 49 -33.20 -29.23 9.49
CA GLY A 49 -32.23 -28.65 10.43
C GLY A 49 -30.75 -28.65 10.00
N GLY A 50 -30.10 -27.48 10.12
CA GLY A 50 -28.67 -27.28 9.87
C GLY A 50 -28.34 -25.78 9.79
N PRO A 51 -27.57 -25.19 10.73
CA PRO A 51 -27.22 -23.77 10.71
C PRO A 51 -26.35 -23.39 9.50
N ALA A 52 -26.48 -22.15 9.04
CA ALA A 52 -25.66 -21.62 7.95
C ALA A 52 -24.17 -21.60 8.32
N ALA A 53 -23.31 -22.05 7.40
CA ALA A 53 -21.87 -22.03 7.59
C ALA A 53 -21.36 -20.58 7.64
N THR A 54 -20.80 -20.18 8.78
CA THR A 54 -20.13 -18.89 8.97
C THR A 54 -18.92 -18.76 8.05
N ALA A 55 -18.71 -17.56 7.49
CA ALA A 55 -17.50 -17.26 6.75
C ALA A 55 -16.26 -17.37 7.69
N PRO A 56 -15.12 -17.93 7.24
CA PRO A 56 -13.90 -17.99 8.04
C PRO A 56 -13.34 -16.59 8.33
N GLY A 57 -13.62 -16.08 9.52
CA GLY A 57 -12.95 -14.89 10.07
C GLY A 57 -11.64 -15.26 10.76
N GLY A 58 -10.77 -14.25 10.95
CA GLY A 58 -9.58 -14.37 11.80
C GLY A 58 -8.34 -14.92 11.09
N SER A 59 -7.62 -14.05 10.37
CA SER A 59 -6.20 -14.26 10.13
C SER A 59 -5.44 -14.14 11.46
N ALA A 60 -5.26 -15.24 12.17
CA ALA A 60 -4.38 -15.29 13.33
C ALA A 60 -2.94 -15.00 12.89
N ALA A 61 -2.23 -14.16 13.64
CA ALA A 61 -0.86 -13.78 13.30
C ALA A 61 0.09 -14.99 13.28
N PRO A 62 0.99 -15.11 12.28
CA PRO A 62 2.10 -16.06 12.35
C PRO A 62 2.97 -15.72 13.56
N LYS A 63 3.11 -16.67 14.49
CA LYS A 63 3.88 -16.45 15.73
C LYS A 63 5.40 -16.43 15.50
N ASP A 64 5.81 -16.80 14.28
CA ASP A 64 7.17 -17.15 13.90
C ASP A 64 7.89 -16.03 13.13
N GLY A 65 7.29 -14.83 13.07
CA GLY A 65 7.88 -13.64 12.46
C GLY A 65 9.08 -13.08 13.23
N SER A 66 9.98 -12.39 12.51
CA SER A 66 11.13 -11.70 13.10
C SER A 66 10.70 -10.68 14.17
N ARG A 67 11.66 -10.24 15.00
CA ARG A 67 11.41 -9.14 15.97
C ARG A 67 10.89 -7.89 15.25
N LEU A 68 11.39 -7.62 14.04
CA LEU A 68 10.97 -6.50 13.20
C LEU A 68 9.58 -6.73 12.59
N GLU A 69 9.28 -7.93 12.08
CA GLU A 69 7.96 -8.27 11.50
C GLU A 69 6.84 -8.10 12.53
N ARG A 70 7.06 -8.59 13.76
CA ARG A 70 6.11 -8.43 14.89
C ARG A 70 5.98 -6.99 15.38
N SER A 71 6.93 -6.12 15.05
CA SER A 71 6.87 -4.69 15.36
C SER A 71 6.07 -3.89 14.35
N ALA A 72 5.86 -4.39 13.12
CA ALA A 72 5.09 -3.69 12.09
C ALA A 72 3.58 -3.75 12.34
N LEU A 73 2.83 -2.75 11.85
CA LEU A 73 1.35 -2.75 11.88
C LEU A 73 0.74 -3.97 11.17
N GLU A 74 -0.32 -4.55 11.74
CA GLU A 74 -1.04 -5.71 11.20
C GLU A 74 -2.55 -5.46 11.15
N GLN A 75 -3.29 -6.21 10.33
CA GLN A 75 -4.73 -6.02 10.20
C GLN A 75 -5.46 -6.28 11.54
N GLY A 76 -6.05 -5.23 12.10
CA GLY A 76 -6.69 -5.24 13.42
C GLY A 76 -6.03 -4.32 14.44
N ASP A 77 -4.79 -3.89 14.24
CA ASP A 77 -4.11 -2.94 15.15
C ASP A 77 -4.79 -1.56 15.22
N LEU A 78 -5.46 -1.15 14.13
CA LEU A 78 -5.99 0.20 13.94
C LEU A 78 -7.45 0.17 13.45
N PRO A 79 -8.43 0.50 14.31
CA PRO A 79 -9.82 0.66 13.91
C PRO A 79 -10.00 1.75 12.84
N GLY A 80 -10.76 1.44 11.79
CA GLY A 80 -10.99 2.34 10.65
C GLY A 80 -9.84 2.39 9.63
N TYR A 81 -8.94 1.41 9.64
CA TYR A 81 -7.88 1.25 8.63
C TYR A 81 -7.84 -0.17 8.07
N GLN A 82 -7.54 -0.26 6.77
CA GLN A 82 -7.13 -1.49 6.11
C GLN A 82 -5.60 -1.53 6.07
N ILE A 83 -5.00 -2.65 6.50
CA ILE A 83 -3.55 -2.83 6.58
C ILE A 83 -3.13 -4.00 5.68
N SER A 84 -2.17 -3.75 4.80
CA SER A 84 -1.65 -4.71 3.81
C SER A 84 -0.15 -4.95 4.00
N ALA A 85 0.30 -6.20 3.86
CA ALA A 85 1.73 -6.51 3.75
C ALA A 85 2.37 -5.89 2.48
N GLN A 86 1.55 -5.60 1.46
CA GLN A 86 1.93 -4.76 0.34
C GLN A 86 1.92 -3.28 0.79
N GLY A 87 3.09 -2.78 1.19
CA GLY A 87 3.36 -1.34 1.40
C GLY A 87 3.92 -0.62 0.16
N LYS A 88 4.39 -1.40 -0.83
CA LYS A 88 4.85 -0.91 -2.12
C LYS A 88 3.67 -0.56 -3.04
N ASN A 89 3.76 0.58 -3.72
CA ASN A 89 2.95 0.84 -4.92
C ASN A 89 3.44 -0.10 -6.05
N PRO A 90 2.60 -1.01 -6.60
CA PRO A 90 3.04 -1.98 -7.61
C PRO A 90 3.55 -1.33 -8.90
N SER A 91 3.15 -0.08 -9.19
CA SER A 91 3.62 0.70 -10.34
C SER A 91 4.90 1.49 -10.07
N ALA A 92 5.48 1.41 -8.87
CA ALA A 92 6.75 2.08 -8.57
C ALA A 92 7.95 1.27 -9.12
N PRO A 93 8.92 1.91 -9.81
CA PRO A 93 10.12 1.24 -10.30
C PRO A 93 10.97 0.63 -9.18
N ASN A 94 11.97 -0.16 -9.55
CA ASN A 94 12.88 -0.83 -8.64
C ASN A 94 14.23 -0.11 -8.54
N GLY A 95 15.02 -0.47 -7.52
CA GLY A 95 16.34 0.11 -7.29
C GLY A 95 16.31 1.47 -6.58
N GLN A 96 17.50 2.05 -6.42
CA GLN A 96 17.71 3.24 -5.59
C GLN A 96 17.65 4.52 -6.43
N PRO A 97 16.78 5.50 -6.13
CA PRO A 97 16.69 6.75 -6.88
C PRO A 97 17.96 7.59 -6.72
N GLN A 98 18.41 8.22 -7.80
CA GLN A 98 19.59 9.09 -7.81
C GLN A 98 19.15 10.55 -7.89
N ALA A 99 19.51 11.35 -6.88
CA ALA A 99 19.16 12.77 -6.83
C ALA A 99 20.09 13.65 -7.70
N ASP A 100 19.54 14.68 -8.33
CA ASP A 100 20.30 15.71 -9.07
C ASP A 100 21.27 16.51 -8.17
N LYS A 101 21.00 16.51 -6.86
CA LYS A 101 21.78 17.17 -5.82
C LYS A 101 22.19 16.14 -4.77
N LYS A 102 23.50 15.91 -4.60
CA LYS A 102 24.04 14.97 -3.58
C LYS A 102 23.54 15.25 -2.16
N ALA A 103 23.29 16.51 -1.79
CA ALA A 103 22.74 16.89 -0.49
C ALA A 103 21.28 16.42 -0.28
N CYS A 104 20.54 16.16 -1.37
CA CYS A 104 19.15 15.73 -1.36
C CYS A 104 18.99 14.22 -1.54
N GLN A 105 20.08 13.48 -1.75
CA GLN A 105 20.08 12.03 -1.90
C GLN A 105 19.32 11.31 -0.75
N PRO A 106 19.51 11.65 0.54
CA PRO A 106 18.74 11.03 1.63
C PRO A 106 17.21 11.23 1.52
N LEU A 107 16.76 12.31 0.89
CA LEU A 107 15.33 12.58 0.64
C LEU A 107 14.80 11.86 -0.60
N ALA A 108 15.67 11.43 -1.52
CA ALA A 108 15.31 10.52 -2.60
C ALA A 108 15.21 9.08 -2.05
N ASP A 109 16.23 8.63 -1.32
CA ASP A 109 16.32 7.28 -0.75
C ASP A 109 15.08 6.93 0.09
N ILE A 110 14.73 7.82 1.02
CA ILE A 110 13.61 7.64 1.97
C ILE A 110 12.22 7.60 1.31
N MET A 111 12.10 7.89 0.01
CA MET A 111 10.82 7.76 -0.71
C MET A 111 10.53 6.32 -1.18
N GLY A 112 11.55 5.46 -1.29
CA GLY A 112 11.41 4.07 -1.72
C GLY A 112 11.06 3.07 -0.62
N ASP A 113 10.79 1.82 -1.01
CA ASP A 113 10.52 0.68 -0.12
C ASP A 113 11.78 0.15 0.59
N LYS A 114 12.96 0.65 0.18
CA LYS A 114 14.26 0.48 0.83
C LYS A 114 14.77 1.88 1.23
N PRO A 115 14.40 2.38 2.41
CA PRO A 115 14.53 3.80 2.75
C PRO A 115 15.97 4.29 2.98
N ASP A 116 16.93 3.38 3.23
CA ASP A 116 18.37 3.64 3.32
C ASP A 116 19.12 2.35 2.94
N PRO A 117 20.18 2.37 2.10
CA PRO A 117 21.04 1.21 1.87
C PRO A 117 21.76 0.65 3.11
N ALA A 118 21.80 1.39 4.23
CA ALA A 118 22.31 0.90 5.52
C ALA A 118 21.31 0.05 6.33
N ALA A 119 20.06 -0.08 5.89
CA ALA A 119 19.06 -0.92 6.55
C ALA A 119 19.43 -2.41 6.42
N ARG A 120 19.43 -3.14 7.55
CA ARG A 120 19.70 -4.59 7.63
C ARG A 120 18.49 -5.42 7.20
N GLU A 121 17.31 -5.02 7.69
CA GLU A 121 16.01 -5.63 7.44
C GLU A 121 14.97 -4.49 7.35
N THR A 122 14.00 -4.60 6.44
CA THR A 122 12.92 -3.62 6.27
C THR A 122 11.59 -4.34 6.09
N VAL A 123 10.63 -4.04 6.96
CA VAL A 123 9.26 -4.54 6.91
C VAL A 123 8.35 -3.41 6.46
N ASN A 124 7.70 -3.58 5.31
CA ASN A 124 6.80 -2.59 4.71
C ASN A 124 5.33 -2.94 4.97
N ARG A 125 4.47 -1.92 5.08
CA ARG A 125 3.01 -2.00 5.24
C ARG A 125 2.30 -0.89 4.49
N GLY A 126 1.17 -1.21 3.86
CA GLY A 126 0.22 -0.23 3.34
C GLY A 126 -0.88 -0.02 4.37
N VAL A 127 -1.24 1.23 4.64
CA VAL A 127 -2.27 1.59 5.63
C VAL A 127 -3.27 2.54 4.96
N GLY A 128 -4.39 1.98 4.50
CA GLY A 128 -5.47 2.70 3.83
C GLY A 128 -6.51 3.21 4.83
N SER A 129 -6.81 4.51 4.81
CA SER A 129 -7.83 5.10 5.68
C SER A 129 -9.24 4.79 5.20
N GLN A 130 -10.05 4.12 6.02
CA GLN A 130 -11.49 3.98 5.77
C GLN A 130 -12.27 5.25 6.20
N LYS A 131 -11.61 6.14 6.97
CA LYS A 131 -12.18 7.37 7.53
C LYS A 131 -12.01 8.59 6.61
N GLN A 132 -11.01 8.56 5.72
CA GLN A 132 -10.69 9.64 4.78
C GLN A 132 -10.34 9.05 3.41
N VAL A 133 -11.29 9.19 2.47
CA VAL A 133 -11.13 8.72 1.08
C VAL A 133 -9.88 9.36 0.45
N GLY A 134 -9.05 8.52 -0.18
CA GLY A 134 -7.81 8.95 -0.83
C GLY A 134 -6.57 9.05 0.06
N LEU A 135 -6.71 9.04 1.39
CA LEU A 135 -5.55 9.02 2.29
C LEU A 135 -4.99 7.60 2.43
N ALA A 136 -3.76 7.41 1.95
CA ALA A 136 -2.96 6.21 2.19
C ALA A 136 -1.66 6.57 2.91
N VAL A 137 -1.19 5.71 3.80
CA VAL A 137 0.13 5.80 4.42
C VAL A 137 0.95 4.57 4.02
N SER A 138 2.11 4.79 3.41
CA SER A 138 3.16 3.78 3.26
C SER A 138 3.99 3.81 4.54
N ALA A 139 3.92 2.75 5.34
CA ALA A 139 4.63 2.59 6.60
C ALA A 139 5.75 1.57 6.44
N SER A 140 6.90 1.81 7.06
CA SER A 140 7.99 0.84 7.14
C SER A 140 8.69 0.89 8.48
N VAL A 141 9.02 -0.28 9.03
CA VAL A 141 9.95 -0.43 10.15
C VAL A 141 11.26 -1.01 9.61
N SER A 142 12.41 -0.55 10.08
CA SER A 142 13.73 -0.99 9.59
C SER A 142 14.77 -1.05 10.70
N SER A 143 15.61 -2.09 10.69
CA SER A 143 16.70 -2.29 11.65
C SER A 143 18.06 -1.87 11.07
N TYR A 144 18.92 -1.31 11.93
CA TYR A 144 20.22 -0.73 11.57
C TYR A 144 21.26 -1.12 12.62
N ALA A 145 22.51 -0.63 12.51
CA ALA A 145 23.27 -0.33 13.72
C ALA A 145 22.75 0.99 14.33
N GLU A 146 22.81 1.15 15.65
CA GLU A 146 22.38 2.38 16.34
C GLU A 146 23.10 3.64 15.79
N SER A 147 24.37 3.53 15.41
CA SER A 147 25.15 4.59 14.78
C SER A 147 24.63 4.97 13.39
N ASP A 148 24.16 4.01 12.61
CA ASP A 148 23.61 4.24 11.27
C ASP A 148 22.21 4.85 11.37
N ALA A 149 21.38 4.38 12.30
CA ALA A 149 20.06 4.96 12.59
C ALA A 149 20.16 6.45 13.00
N LYS A 150 21.09 6.80 13.90
CA LYS A 150 21.39 8.20 14.26
C LYS A 150 21.91 9.00 13.05
N THR A 151 22.77 8.39 12.24
CA THR A 151 23.33 9.00 11.04
C THR A 151 22.27 9.30 9.98
N LEU A 152 21.29 8.40 9.78
CA LEU A 152 20.15 8.61 8.87
C LEU A 152 19.32 9.81 9.31
N ILE A 153 18.89 9.87 10.58
CA ILE A 153 18.13 11.00 11.12
C ILE A 153 18.90 12.33 10.95
N ALA A 154 20.20 12.35 11.23
CA ALA A 154 21.05 13.53 11.04
C ALA A 154 21.15 13.95 9.56
N ARG A 155 21.35 13.00 8.63
CA ARG A 155 21.38 13.24 7.18
C ARG A 155 20.07 13.78 6.66
N LEU A 156 18.93 13.24 7.11
CA LEU A 156 17.59 13.71 6.76
C LEU A 156 17.34 15.14 7.26
N LYS A 157 17.66 15.43 8.53
CA LYS A 157 17.56 16.79 9.11
C LYS A 157 18.36 17.80 8.28
N ALA A 158 19.60 17.45 7.91
CA ALA A 158 20.45 18.30 7.07
C ALA A 158 19.91 18.47 5.64
N ALA A 159 19.40 17.39 5.03
CA ALA A 159 18.85 17.42 3.67
C ALA A 159 17.54 18.23 3.59
N VAL A 160 16.64 18.12 4.57
CA VAL A 160 15.42 18.95 4.66
C VAL A 160 15.79 20.45 4.70
N ALA A 161 16.84 20.83 5.42
CA ALA A 161 17.33 22.20 5.45
C ALA A 161 17.98 22.66 4.13
N ALA A 162 18.77 21.80 3.48
CA ALA A 162 19.49 22.12 2.25
C ALA A 162 18.61 22.13 0.98
N CYS A 163 17.53 21.36 0.95
CA CYS A 163 16.79 21.03 -0.27
C CYS A 163 15.45 21.77 -0.41
N GLY A 164 15.24 22.86 0.35
CA GLY A 164 13.96 23.58 0.41
C GLY A 164 13.41 24.09 -0.94
N THR A 165 14.30 24.42 -1.88
CA THR A 165 13.93 24.80 -3.27
C THR A 165 13.36 23.63 -4.09
N GLY A 166 13.47 22.41 -3.59
CA GLY A 166 13.25 21.18 -4.34
C GLY A 166 14.49 20.63 -5.04
N PHE A 167 14.35 19.41 -5.53
CA PHE A 167 15.36 18.60 -6.21
C PHE A 167 14.66 17.60 -7.17
N SER A 168 15.41 16.99 -8.07
CA SER A 168 14.94 15.95 -8.99
C SER A 168 15.57 14.62 -8.60
N ALA A 169 14.89 13.49 -8.86
CA ALA A 169 15.52 12.17 -8.74
C ALA A 169 15.09 11.22 -9.87
N THR A 170 16.02 10.37 -10.28
CA THR A 170 15.85 9.41 -11.38
C THR A 170 16.04 7.98 -10.90
N VAL A 171 15.13 7.08 -11.29
CA VAL A 171 15.15 5.64 -10.99
C VAL A 171 14.64 4.89 -12.22
N GLU A 172 15.36 3.84 -12.67
CA GLU A 172 15.05 3.08 -13.90
C GLU A 172 14.68 3.95 -15.12
N LYS A 173 15.41 5.08 -15.30
CA LYS A 173 15.19 6.14 -16.31
C LYS A 173 13.92 6.99 -16.12
N GLN A 174 13.00 6.63 -15.23
CA GLN A 174 11.90 7.51 -14.83
C GLN A 174 12.43 8.62 -13.92
N THR A 175 12.04 9.87 -14.17
CA THR A 175 12.49 11.03 -13.38
C THR A 175 11.29 11.74 -12.76
N GLY A 176 11.38 12.01 -11.46
CA GLY A 176 10.42 12.82 -10.71
C GLY A 176 11.07 14.08 -10.13
N SER A 177 10.24 15.04 -9.77
CA SER A 177 10.65 16.26 -9.05
C SER A 177 9.97 16.33 -7.69
N TYR A 178 10.74 16.69 -6.66
CA TYR A 178 10.28 16.94 -5.31
C TYR A 178 10.42 18.44 -5.04
N ARG A 179 9.31 19.11 -4.80
CA ARG A 179 9.22 20.58 -4.69
C ARG A 179 8.81 20.97 -3.29
N GLU A 180 9.13 22.19 -2.88
CA GLU A 180 8.71 22.75 -1.60
C GLU A 180 9.00 21.83 -0.39
N VAL A 181 10.25 21.36 -0.28
CA VAL A 181 10.67 20.58 0.90
C VAL A 181 10.63 21.51 2.12
N ARG A 182 9.70 21.28 3.04
CA ARG A 182 9.49 22.15 4.21
C ARG A 182 9.41 21.32 5.48
N ALA A 183 10.29 21.57 6.44
CA ALA A 183 10.24 20.95 7.76
C ALA A 183 8.85 21.17 8.40
N ALA A 184 8.30 20.11 8.98
CA ALA A 184 6.97 20.11 9.58
C ALA A 184 7.05 19.71 11.06
N GLY A 185 6.31 20.42 11.91
CA GLY A 185 6.16 20.04 13.31
C GLY A 185 5.28 18.80 13.43
N TYR A 186 5.79 17.75 14.07
CA TYR A 186 5.07 16.50 14.31
C TYR A 186 5.44 15.96 15.70
N ARG A 187 4.48 15.37 16.43
CA ARG A 187 4.75 14.79 17.75
C ARG A 187 4.93 13.28 17.64
N THR A 188 5.91 12.75 18.38
CA THR A 188 6.39 11.36 18.35
C THR A 188 6.84 10.95 19.75
N SER A 189 6.72 9.67 20.10
CA SER A 189 7.16 9.13 21.40
C SER A 189 8.60 8.60 21.44
N GLY A 190 9.27 8.45 20.29
CA GLY A 190 10.62 7.89 20.19
C GLY A 190 11.76 8.92 20.30
N ASP A 191 12.98 8.43 20.53
CA ASP A 191 14.22 9.17 20.83
C ASP A 191 14.44 10.43 20.00
N GLU A 192 14.25 10.31 18.68
CA GLU A 192 14.45 11.39 17.73
C GLU A 192 13.49 11.26 16.56
N SER A 193 13.08 12.39 15.99
CA SER A 193 12.33 12.41 14.75
C SER A 193 12.76 13.54 13.81
N VAL A 194 12.30 13.42 12.56
CA VAL A 194 12.34 14.44 11.52
C VAL A 194 11.10 14.29 10.66
N SER A 195 10.44 15.41 10.35
CA SER A 195 9.20 15.44 9.58
C SER A 195 9.24 16.59 8.58
N TRP A 196 8.67 16.38 7.40
CA TRP A 196 8.58 17.40 6.35
C TRP A 196 7.41 17.14 5.41
N THR A 197 6.94 18.21 4.76
CA THR A 197 6.11 18.11 3.56
C THR A 197 6.94 18.32 2.30
N THR A 198 6.48 17.76 1.18
CA THR A 198 6.98 18.06 -0.17
C THR A 198 5.88 17.76 -1.20
N THR A 199 5.91 18.45 -2.34
CA THR A 199 5.09 18.10 -3.50
C THR A 199 5.91 17.24 -4.45
N ALA A 200 5.59 15.96 -4.53
CA ALA A 200 6.21 15.02 -5.47
C ALA A 200 5.43 15.04 -6.81
N ALA A 201 6.13 15.13 -7.95
CA ALA A 201 5.50 15.19 -9.26
C ALA A 201 6.31 14.46 -10.35
N ALA A 202 5.63 13.64 -11.16
CA ALA A 202 6.17 12.91 -12.30
C ALA A 202 5.05 12.58 -13.31
N GLN A 203 5.36 12.59 -14.61
CA GLN A 203 4.41 12.25 -15.69
C GLN A 203 3.04 12.95 -15.55
N ASP A 204 3.08 14.28 -15.38
CA ASP A 204 1.94 15.20 -15.18
C ASP A 204 1.04 14.93 -13.95
N VAL A 205 1.32 13.88 -13.17
CA VAL A 205 0.73 13.64 -11.85
C VAL A 205 1.56 14.35 -10.77
N SER A 206 0.89 14.96 -9.81
CA SER A 206 1.52 15.51 -8.60
C SER A 206 0.70 15.21 -7.35
N ALA A 207 1.38 14.86 -6.25
CA ALA A 207 0.78 14.63 -4.94
C ALA A 207 1.53 15.41 -3.85
N GLN A 208 0.80 15.93 -2.88
CA GLN A 208 1.40 16.35 -1.61
C GLN A 208 1.78 15.09 -0.82
N VAL A 209 2.98 15.10 -0.27
CA VAL A 209 3.51 14.07 0.62
C VAL A 209 3.80 14.70 1.97
N HIS A 210 3.49 13.98 3.04
CA HIS A 210 3.98 14.28 4.38
C HIS A 210 4.74 13.06 4.92
N MET A 211 6.02 13.25 5.20
CA MET A 211 6.91 12.22 5.70
C MET A 211 7.17 12.44 7.19
N VAL A 212 7.11 11.37 7.98
CA VAL A 212 7.58 11.32 9.36
C VAL A 212 8.59 10.18 9.47
N VAL A 213 9.79 10.46 9.95
CA VAL A 213 10.81 9.45 10.26
C VAL A 213 11.19 9.59 11.72
N VAL A 214 11.19 8.47 12.45
CA VAL A 214 11.40 8.39 13.90
C VAL A 214 12.41 7.29 14.19
N ARG A 215 13.33 7.54 15.12
CA ARG A 215 14.28 6.56 15.64
C ARG A 215 13.86 6.12 17.05
N GLU A 216 13.95 4.82 17.29
CA GLU A 216 13.75 4.15 18.57
C GLU A 216 14.93 3.17 18.74
N GLY A 217 15.96 3.54 19.52
CA GLY A 217 17.20 2.77 19.61
C GLY A 217 17.87 2.58 18.23
N GLU A 218 18.04 1.32 17.81
CA GLU A 218 18.57 0.90 16.50
C GLU A 218 17.49 0.74 15.40
N THR A 219 16.21 1.01 15.72
CA THR A 219 15.08 0.89 14.79
C THR A 219 14.67 2.25 14.22
N ILE A 220 14.31 2.30 12.94
CA ILE A 220 13.67 3.45 12.29
C ILE A 220 12.25 3.09 11.89
N VAL A 221 11.30 3.91 12.32
CA VAL A 221 9.93 3.96 11.79
C VAL A 221 9.85 5.09 10.76
N ARG A 222 9.31 4.78 9.58
CA ARG A 222 9.08 5.76 8.51
C ARG A 222 7.63 5.66 8.03
N LEU A 223 6.96 6.81 7.96
CA LEU A 223 5.55 6.95 7.63
C LEU A 223 5.39 8.02 6.54
N MET A 224 5.01 7.59 5.35
CA MET A 224 4.79 8.44 4.18
C MET A 224 3.29 8.52 3.89
N ALA A 225 2.64 9.63 4.27
CA ALA A 225 1.27 9.90 3.88
C ALA A 225 1.22 10.50 2.47
N LEU A 226 0.30 10.00 1.65
CA LEU A 226 -0.07 10.54 0.34
C LEU A 226 -1.59 10.67 0.28
N ASN A 227 -2.09 11.74 -0.33
CA ASN A 227 -3.50 11.80 -0.75
C ASN A 227 -3.59 11.62 -2.27
N VAL A 228 -4.28 10.57 -2.70
CA VAL A 228 -4.52 10.25 -4.13
C VAL A 228 -5.89 10.71 -4.63
N ALA A 229 -6.73 11.30 -3.77
CA ALA A 229 -7.97 11.95 -4.19
C ALA A 229 -7.69 13.40 -4.64
N ALA A 230 -8.34 13.82 -5.72
CA ALA A 230 -8.19 15.18 -6.26
C ALA A 230 -8.81 16.23 -5.33
N GLY A 231 -7.96 16.99 -4.61
CA GLY A 231 -8.39 18.13 -3.80
C GLY A 231 -7.30 18.68 -2.89
N GLN A 232 -7.48 19.90 -2.38
CA GLN A 232 -6.53 20.59 -1.48
C GLN A 232 -6.57 20.09 -0.02
N GLN A 233 -7.01 18.85 0.23
CA GLN A 233 -6.97 18.30 1.59
C GLN A 233 -5.51 18.11 2.02
N LYS A 234 -5.13 18.74 3.15
CA LYS A 234 -3.80 18.58 3.74
C LYS A 234 -3.48 17.08 3.92
N THR A 235 -2.41 16.65 3.27
CA THR A 235 -1.88 15.29 3.45
C THR A 235 -1.05 15.30 4.72
N GLN A 236 -1.41 14.46 5.69
CA GLN A 236 -0.69 14.30 6.94
C GLN A 236 -0.76 12.85 7.39
N VAL A 237 0.32 12.36 8.02
CA VAL A 237 0.31 11.06 8.71
C VAL A 237 -0.60 11.20 9.94
N PRO A 238 -1.69 10.42 10.06
CA PRO A 238 -2.56 10.49 11.24
C PRO A 238 -1.79 10.10 12.51
N GLN A 239 -2.02 10.82 13.61
CA GLN A 239 -1.28 10.58 14.86
C GLN A 239 -1.50 9.15 15.36
N GLU A 240 -2.73 8.62 15.27
CA GLU A 240 -3.04 7.26 15.67
C GLU A 240 -2.25 6.19 14.90
N VAL A 241 -1.87 6.45 13.64
CA VAL A 241 -1.03 5.53 12.85
C VAL A 241 0.42 5.58 13.34
N ALA A 242 0.92 6.77 13.68
CA ALA A 242 2.27 6.95 14.19
C ALA A 242 2.43 6.41 15.62
N ASP A 243 1.52 6.77 16.51
CA ASP A 243 1.50 6.35 17.91
C ASP A 243 1.42 4.82 18.01
N LYS A 244 0.54 4.17 17.22
CA LYS A 244 0.42 2.70 17.21
C LYS A 244 1.64 1.99 16.62
N GLN A 245 2.26 2.57 15.59
CA GLN A 245 3.47 1.98 15.00
C GLN A 245 4.68 2.12 15.96
N LEU A 246 4.76 3.22 16.73
CA LEU A 246 5.77 3.36 17.78
C LEU A 246 5.48 2.44 18.98
N GLU A 247 4.22 2.32 19.40
CA GLU A 247 3.77 1.38 20.45
C GLU A 247 4.23 -0.07 20.17
N LYS A 248 4.11 -0.55 18.92
CA LYS A 248 4.56 -1.90 18.54
C LYS A 248 6.08 -2.04 18.49
N VAL A 249 6.84 -1.01 18.10
CA VAL A 249 8.31 -1.04 18.15
C VAL A 249 8.82 -1.01 19.59
N GLN A 250 8.27 -0.13 20.43
CA GLN A 250 8.64 0.01 21.85
C GLN A 250 8.32 -1.25 22.68
N ARG A 251 7.32 -2.05 22.28
CA ARG A 251 7.05 -3.39 22.85
C ARG A 251 7.81 -4.55 22.19
N ALA A 252 8.50 -4.28 21.09
CA ALA A 252 9.29 -5.28 20.36
C ALA A 252 10.80 -5.15 20.65
N GLY A 253 11.24 -4.19 21.47
CA GLY A 253 12.58 -4.10 22.08
C GLY A 253 12.74 -5.02 23.29
#